data_AF-G8S039-F1
#
_entry.id   AF-G8S039-F1
#
_cell.length_a   1.000
_cell.length_b   1.000
_cell.length_c   1.000
_cell.angle_alpha   90.00
_cell.angle_beta   90.00
_cell.angle_gamma   90.00
#
_symmetry.space_group_name_H-M   'P 1'
#
loop_
_entity.id
_entity.type
_entity.pdbx_description
1 polymer ?
#
loop_
_entity_poly.entity_id
_entity_poly.type
_entity_poly.pdbx_seq_one_letter_code
_entity_poly.pdbx_strand_id
1 'polypeptide(L)' 'MDNALVSGGPAWQRSSRCATSTCVEVAAVDDQILIRDSKNPDADALQVSRADFAGFLAAVRAGDFDEGQAFT' A
#
# COMPACT_ATOMS: atom_id res chain seq x y z
N MET A 1 31.69 -18.48 -5.54
CA MET A 1 31.05 -19.11 -4.37
C MET A 1 30.82 -17.97 -3.43
N ASP A 2 29.66 -17.32 -3.56
CA ASP A 2 29.21 -16.16 -2.78
C ASP A 2 27.88 -15.68 -3.37
N ASN A 3 26.85 -16.44 -3.02
CA ASN A 3 25.45 -16.09 -3.14
C ASN A 3 25.14 -15.00 -2.10
N ALA A 4 25.17 -13.73 -2.49
CA ALA A 4 24.76 -12.63 -1.63
C ALA A 4 23.22 -12.57 -1.59
N LEU A 5 22.64 -13.28 -0.62
CA LEU A 5 21.25 -13.10 -0.24
C LEU A 5 21.08 -11.69 0.34
N VAL A 6 20.44 -10.78 -0.40
CA VAL A 6 19.69 -9.69 0.25
C VAL A 6 18.55 -10.37 1.00
N SER A 7 18.76 -10.57 2.30
CA SER A 7 17.74 -11.03 3.22
C SER A 7 16.87 -9.84 3.61
N GLY A 8 15.63 -9.82 3.12
CA GLY A 8 14.58 -8.95 3.62
C GLY A 8 13.56 -8.65 2.54
N GLY A 9 12.44 -9.39 2.55
CA GLY A 9 11.28 -9.01 1.75
C GLY A 9 10.74 -7.62 2.14
N PRO A 10 9.70 -7.13 1.45
CA PRO A 10 9.17 -5.78 1.68
C PRO A 10 8.89 -5.52 3.17
N ALA A 11 9.33 -4.36 3.67
CA ALA A 11 9.10 -3.94 5.05
C ALA A 11 7.66 -3.45 5.22
N TRP A 12 6.73 -4.37 5.45
CA TRP A 12 5.30 -4.08 5.57
C TRP A 12 4.96 -3.26 6.81
N GLN A 13 4.23 -2.16 6.59
CA GLN A 13 3.64 -1.31 7.61
C GLN A 13 2.13 -1.49 7.60
N ARG A 14 1.60 -2.01 8.70
CA ARG A 14 0.16 -2.20 8.91
C ARG A 14 -0.49 -0.91 9.42
N SER A 15 -1.69 -0.60 8.94
CA SER A 15 -2.46 0.56 9.41
C SER A 15 -2.63 0.56 10.93
N SER A 16 -2.39 1.70 11.58
CA SER A 16 -2.60 1.88 13.02
C SER A 16 -4.08 1.85 13.45
N ARG A 17 -4.99 1.99 12.49
CA ARG A 17 -6.46 1.89 12.68
C ARG A 17 -6.98 0.46 12.53
N CYS A 18 -6.08 -0.50 12.32
CA CYS A 18 -6.39 -1.92 12.22
C CYS A 18 -6.75 -2.50 13.59
N ALA A 19 -7.94 -3.08 13.75
CA ALA A 19 -8.32 -3.77 14.98
C ALA A 19 -8.03 -5.29 14.95
N THR A 20 -8.23 -5.94 13.79
CA THR A 20 -8.13 -7.41 13.66
C THR A 20 -7.32 -7.82 12.42
N SER A 21 -7.94 -8.49 11.46
CA SER A 21 -7.24 -9.24 10.39
C SER A 21 -7.55 -8.77 8.96
N THR A 22 -8.41 -7.77 8.77
CA THR A 22 -8.80 -7.24 7.45
C THR A 22 -8.26 -5.83 7.25
N CYS A 23 -6.95 -5.71 7.22
CA CYS A 23 -6.27 -4.43 7.32
C CYS A 23 -5.42 -4.18 6.08
N VAL A 24 -5.26 -2.92 5.73
CA VAL A 24 -4.34 -2.51 4.68
C VAL A 24 -2.92 -2.46 5.24
N GLU A 25 -2.00 -3.07 4.50
CA GLU A 25 -0.56 -2.98 4.72
C GLU A 25 0.11 -2.35 3.50
N VAL A 26 1.13 -1.53 3.75
CA VAL A 26 1.92 -0.86 2.70
C VAL A 26 3.41 -1.11 2.89
N ALA A 27 4.16 -1.20 1.80
CA ALA A 27 5.62 -1.27 1.85
C ALA A 27 6.23 -0.41 0.74
N ALA A 28 7.28 0.34 1.07
CA ALA A 28 8.08 1.04 0.07
C ALA A 28 9.18 0.11 -0.44
N VAL A 29 9.24 -0.10 -1.76
CA VAL A 29 10.26 -0.90 -2.43
C VAL A 29 10.72 -0.12 -3.66
N ASP A 30 11.97 0.32 -3.66
CA ASP A 30 12.52 1.21 -4.69
C ASP A 30 11.60 2.43 -4.93
N ASP A 31 11.19 2.67 -6.17
CA ASP A 31 10.28 3.76 -6.58
C ASP A 31 8.80 3.37 -6.56
N GLN A 32 8.47 2.23 -5.95
CA GLN A 32 7.11 1.71 -5.87
C GLN A 32 6.59 1.69 -4.42
N ILE A 33 5.27 1.71 -4.31
CA ILE A 33 4.53 1.40 -3.11
C ILE A 33 3.71 0.13 -3.39
N LEU A 34 3.94 -0.88 -2.57
CA LEU A 34 3.14 -2.10 -2.56
C LEU A 34 2.00 -1.95 -1.56
N ILE A 35 0.81 -2.40 -1.93
CA ILE A 35 -0.41 -2.35 -1.10
C ILE A 35 -1.04 -3.74 -1.09
N ARG A 36 -1.35 -4.27 0.10
CA ARG A 36 -2.03 -5.57 0.24
C ARG A 36 -3.05 -5.60 1.39
N ASP A 37 -3.90 -6.63 1.37
CA ASP A 37 -4.80 -6.99 2.47
C ASP A 37 -4.09 -7.98 3.40
N SER A 38 -4.03 -7.67 4.70
CA SER A 38 -3.39 -8.51 5.72
C SER A 38 -3.99 -9.90 5.84
N LYS A 39 -5.24 -10.12 5.39
CA LYS A 39 -5.86 -11.47 5.41
C LYS A 39 -5.35 -12.38 4.29
N ASN A 40 -4.72 -11.81 3.26
CA ASN A 40 -4.21 -12.51 2.09
C ASN A 40 -2.74 -12.11 1.82
N PRO A 41 -1.79 -12.34 2.76
CA PRO A 41 -0.42 -11.83 2.65
C PRO A 41 0.39 -12.43 1.50
N ASP A 42 0.01 -13.62 1.03
CA ASP A 42 0.65 -14.35 -0.07
C ASP A 42 0.03 -14.05 -1.44
N ALA A 43 -1.07 -13.29 -1.49
CA ALA A 43 -1.63 -12.80 -2.74
C ALA A 43 -0.79 -11.65 -3.29
N ASP A 44 -0.84 -11.46 -4.61
CA ASP A 44 -0.11 -10.38 -5.27
C ASP A 44 -0.52 -9.01 -4.71
N ALA A 45 0.49 -8.21 -4.36
CA ALA A 45 0.28 -6.84 -3.93
C ALA A 45 -0.02 -5.94 -5.14
N LEU A 46 -0.92 -4.97 -4.94
CA LEU A 46 -1.08 -3.87 -5.88
C LEU A 46 0.20 -3.02 -5.84
N GLN A 47 0.78 -2.76 -7.00
CA GLN A 47 1.99 -1.96 -7.15
C GLN A 47 1.64 -0.64 -7.81
N VAL A 48 2.05 0.47 -7.21
CA VAL A 48 1.89 1.81 -7.77
C VAL A 48 3.18 2.58 -7.62
N SER A 49 3.42 3.56 -8.50
CA SER A 49 4.57 4.44 -8.35
C SER A 49 4.45 5.26 -7.06
N ARG A 50 5.59 5.65 -6.49
CA ARG A 50 5.62 6.57 -5.34
C ARG A 50 4.93 7.90 -5.64
N ALA A 51 5.01 8.37 -6.89
CA ALA A 51 4.37 9.60 -7.32
C ALA A 51 2.84 9.47 -7.33
N ASP A 52 2.31 8.38 -7.89
CA ASP A 52 0.86 8.14 -7.94
C ASP A 52 0.29 7.93 -6.53
N PHE A 53 1.02 7.21 -5.66
CA PHE A 53 0.60 7.04 -4.27
C PHE A 53 0.56 8.38 -3.52
N ALA A 54 1.56 9.25 -3.72
CA ALA A 54 1.59 10.58 -3.13
C ALA A 54 0.42 11.45 -3.63
N GLY A 55 0.10 11.37 -4.93
CA GLY A 55 -1.04 12.04 -5.54
C GLY A 55 -2.38 11.54 -4.99
N PHE A 56 -2.55 10.22 -4.91
CA PHE A 56 -3.72 9.59 -4.29
C PHE A 56 -3.91 10.06 -2.84
N LEU A 57 -2.85 10.05 -2.03
CA LEU A 57 -2.93 10.51 -0.65
C LEU A 57 -3.29 12.01 -0.55
N ALA A 58 -2.83 12.83 -1.50
CA ALA A 58 -3.19 14.25 -1.54
C ALA A 58 -4.68 14.44 -1.85
N ALA A 59 -5.21 13.74 -2.84
CA ALA A 59 -6.62 13.76 -3.21
C ALA A 59 -7.52 13.24 -2.08
N VAL A 60 -7.13 12.15 -1.40
CA VAL A 60 -7.84 11.65 -0.20
C VAL A 60 -7.89 12.71 0.90
N ARG A 61 -6.77 13.39 1.18
CA ARG A 61 -6.75 14.47 2.19
C ARG A 61 -7.57 15.69 1.79
N ALA A 62 -7.73 15.93 0.49
CA ALA A 62 -8.56 17.00 -0.04
C ALA A 62 -10.06 16.66 0.02
N GLY A 63 -10.42 15.40 0.31
CA GLY A 63 -11.80 14.93 0.32
C GLY A 63 -12.33 14.59 -1.07
N ASP A 64 -11.47 14.45 -2.08
CA ASP A 64 -11.87 14.19 -3.48
C ASP A 64 -12.62 12.86 -3.65
N PHE A 65 -12.51 11.96 -2.67
CA PHE A 65 -13.15 10.64 -2.65
C PHE A 65 -14.17 10.47 -1.52
N ASP A 66 -14.47 11.52 -0.76
CA ASP A 66 -15.55 11.48 0.24
C ASP A 66 -16.88 11.53 -0.52
N GLU A 67 -17.75 10.54 -0.33
CA GLU A 67 -18.92 10.31 -1.19
C GLU A 67 -19.83 11.54 -1.36
N GLY A 68 -20.24 11.79 -2.61
CA GLY A 68 -21.13 12.88 -3.02
C GLY A 68 -21.02 13.30 -4.49
N GLN A 69 -20.00 12.86 -5.24
CA GLN A 69 -20.00 13.07 -6.69
C GLN A 69 -20.96 12.07 -7.35
N ALA A 70 -22.20 12.51 -7.55
CA ALA A 70 -23.12 11.90 -8.47
C ALA A 70 -22.43 11.79 -9.84
N PHE A 71 -22.21 10.57 -10.31
CA PHE A 71 -22.09 10.31 -11.74
C PHE A 71 -23.41 10.81 -12.38
N THR A 72 -23.43 12.05 -12.86
CA THR A 72 -24.45 12.54 -13.82
C THR A 72 -23.97 12.27 -15.22
#